data_AF-A0A924Y5B4-F1
#
_entry.id   AF-A0A924Y5B4-F1
#
_cell.length_a   1.000
_cell.length_b   1.000
_cell.length_c   1.000
_cell.angle_alpha   90.00
_cell.angle_beta   90.00
_cell.angle_gamma   90.00
#
_symmetry.space_group_name_H-M   'P 1'
#
loop_
_entity.id
_entity.type
_entity.pdbx_description
1 polymer ?
#
loop_
_entity_poly.entity_id
_entity_poly.type
_entity_poly.pdbx_seq_one_letter_code
_entity_poly.pdbx_strand_id
1 'polypeptide(L)'
;MKKQTSNFFKAFAAAALVAAMVSVATVAGARQGVVSVPLYRGLQDSLDLGSWGSGSAQEVDKPVLVGSRAIRITTQGLYQGGRLAFRQPIDLTPAFANPKTYLRMQTRFDSTQVGSVGGSGGPGGGPPAGFGGAGSFGGVETARFAASPFERMRFVLTMADGTQYEMIRPVVVPPSEDPDSYVPLSFPIKAILKKGDGSTAAIPTGEGAKLKEISIFGDKYQQFIIGEMEIVTDDTEISAASLEEPIVYTEDVITFSASAEAGASTLRYSWDFDSSDGIQEDAVGRTVSQVFKTAGKRTVTLTVADEDGIKQSDQKSVSFEVLGGNQ
;
A
#
# COMPACT_ATOMS: atom_id res chain seq x y z
N MET A 1 56.76 10.95 -47.08
CA MET A 1 55.43 11.54 -47.30
C MET A 1 54.56 11.14 -46.11
N LYS A 2 54.47 11.97 -45.06
CA LYS A 2 53.33 12.85 -44.73
C LYS A 2 51.96 12.15 -44.68
N LYS A 3 51.36 12.20 -43.47
CA LYS A 3 49.92 12.21 -43.11
C LYS A 3 49.16 10.88 -43.16
N GLN A 4 48.20 10.57 -42.28
CA GLN A 4 47.74 11.07 -40.97
C GLN A 4 46.57 10.14 -40.58
N THR A 5 46.41 9.83 -39.28
CA THR A 5 45.13 9.58 -38.55
C THR A 5 44.17 8.49 -39.06
N SER A 6 43.60 7.60 -38.24
CA SER A 6 42.88 7.89 -36.99
C SER A 6 42.84 6.66 -36.09
N ASN A 7 43.06 6.91 -34.79
CA ASN A 7 42.84 6.00 -33.69
C ASN A 7 41.36 5.61 -33.55
N PHE A 8 41.09 4.37 -33.14
CA PHE A 8 39.99 4.11 -32.21
C PHE A 8 40.53 3.26 -31.06
N PHE A 9 40.17 3.70 -29.86
CA PHE A 9 40.89 3.55 -28.60
C PHE A 9 40.60 2.19 -27.95
N LYS A 10 41.62 1.63 -27.31
CA LYS A 10 41.52 0.56 -26.29
C LYS A 10 40.73 1.10 -25.08
N ALA A 11 40.01 0.23 -24.36
CA ALA A 11 40.28 -0.04 -22.94
C ALA A 11 39.19 -0.90 -22.30
N PHE A 12 39.62 -2.04 -21.77
CA PHE A 12 39.00 -2.72 -20.64
C PHE A 12 38.95 -1.75 -19.46
N ALA A 13 37.79 -1.61 -18.81
CA ALA A 13 37.69 -1.04 -17.48
C ALA A 13 36.66 -1.82 -16.67
N ALA A 14 37.16 -2.47 -15.61
CA ALA A 14 36.36 -3.08 -14.56
C ALA A 14 35.51 -2.00 -13.87
N ALA A 15 34.20 -2.19 -13.83
CA ALA A 15 33.32 -1.39 -13.00
C ALA A 15 33.43 -1.89 -11.56
N ALA A 16 34.38 -1.32 -10.81
CA ALA A 16 34.36 -1.34 -9.36
C ALA A 16 33.13 -0.52 -8.91
N LEU A 17 32.13 -1.19 -8.35
CA LEU A 17 31.00 -0.50 -7.73
C LEU A 17 31.49 0.10 -6.41
N VAL A 18 31.83 1.37 -6.44
CA VAL A 18 32.14 2.18 -5.25
C VAL A 18 30.86 2.27 -4.42
N ALA A 19 30.88 1.69 -3.22
CA ALA A 19 29.88 1.95 -2.20
C ALA A 19 29.96 3.43 -1.81
N ALA A 20 29.07 4.26 -2.36
CA ALA A 20 28.90 5.63 -1.91
C ALA A 20 28.15 5.58 -0.56
N MET A 21 28.90 5.61 0.55
CA MET A 21 28.38 6.14 1.80
C MET A 21 28.00 7.59 1.56
N VAL A 22 26.70 7.87 1.36
CA VAL A 22 26.18 9.21 1.63
C VAL A 22 25.82 9.24 3.11
N SER A 23 26.83 9.48 3.94
CA SER A 23 26.62 10.11 5.23
C SER A 23 26.19 11.55 4.95
N VAL A 24 24.88 11.80 4.92
CA VAL A 24 24.37 13.18 5.06
C VAL A 24 24.64 13.58 6.51
N ALA A 25 25.77 14.24 6.71
CA ALA A 25 25.96 15.10 7.86
C ALA A 25 24.88 16.18 7.80
N THR A 26 24.18 16.34 8.92
CA THR A 26 23.08 17.27 9.18
C THR A 26 23.34 18.67 8.64
N VAL A 27 22.50 19.15 7.73
CA VAL A 27 22.16 20.57 7.68
C VAL A 27 21.03 20.76 8.68
N ALA A 28 21.36 21.34 9.83
CA ALA A 28 20.40 21.77 10.82
C ALA A 28 19.53 22.90 10.24
N GLY A 29 18.48 22.51 9.54
CA GLY A 29 17.22 23.24 9.51
C GLY A 29 16.21 22.39 10.27
N ALA A 30 16.12 22.57 11.59
CA ALA A 30 15.03 22.00 12.35
C ALA A 30 13.72 22.62 11.83
N ARG A 31 13.07 21.99 10.84
CA ARG A 31 11.62 22.08 10.74
C ARG A 31 11.11 21.45 12.03
N GLN A 32 10.67 22.29 12.96
CA GLN A 32 10.09 21.80 14.21
C GLN A 32 9.03 20.74 13.88
N GLY A 33 9.16 19.54 14.45
CA GLY A 33 8.16 18.48 14.32
C GLY A 33 8.41 17.39 13.27
N VAL A 34 9.50 17.43 12.50
CA VAL A 34 9.86 16.32 11.58
C VAL A 34 10.57 15.21 12.36
N VAL A 35 9.95 14.03 12.42
CA VAL A 35 10.45 12.83 13.09
C VAL A 35 10.99 11.85 12.04
N SER A 36 12.20 11.34 12.23
CA SER A 36 12.77 10.21 11.49
C SER A 36 13.55 9.35 12.47
N VAL A 37 13.05 8.16 12.76
CA VAL A 37 13.66 7.20 13.70
C VAL A 37 13.76 5.85 12.99
N PRO A 38 14.97 5.43 12.55
CA PRO A 38 15.15 4.13 11.94
C PRO A 38 14.91 3.03 12.99
N LEU A 39 14.10 2.04 12.65
CA LEU A 39 13.84 0.87 13.49
C LEU A 39 14.61 -0.35 13.00
N TYR A 40 14.73 -0.51 11.67
CA TYR A 40 15.47 -1.59 11.04
C TYR A 40 15.93 -1.16 9.64
N ARG A 41 17.21 -1.38 9.30
CA ARG A 41 17.80 -1.04 7.99
C ARG A 41 18.69 -2.15 7.43
N GLY A 42 18.27 -3.40 7.61
CA GLY A 42 18.98 -4.57 7.07
C GLY A 42 20.37 -4.84 7.66
N LEU A 43 20.60 -4.40 8.90
CA LEU A 43 21.81 -4.69 9.66
C LEU A 43 21.54 -5.78 10.69
N GLN A 44 22.48 -6.70 10.83
CA GLN A 44 22.48 -7.70 11.90
C GLN A 44 22.70 -6.96 13.24
N ASP A 45 22.03 -7.41 14.31
CA ASP A 45 22.18 -6.98 15.73
C ASP A 45 21.25 -5.91 16.30
N SER A 46 20.34 -5.31 15.52
CA SER A 46 19.38 -4.33 16.10
C SER A 46 18.16 -4.98 16.75
N LEU A 47 17.86 -6.24 16.41
CA LEU A 47 16.62 -6.93 16.77
C LEU A 47 16.89 -8.35 17.24
N ASP A 48 16.14 -8.78 18.25
CA ASP A 48 15.95 -10.18 18.58
C ASP A 48 14.62 -10.64 17.96
N LEU A 49 14.70 -11.57 17.01
CA LEU A 49 13.53 -12.08 16.28
C LEU A 49 12.96 -13.31 16.96
N GLY A 50 11.64 -13.43 16.94
CA GLY A 50 10.94 -14.51 17.62
C GLY A 50 9.67 -14.96 16.92
N SER A 51 9.11 -16.04 17.47
CA SER A 51 7.85 -16.61 17.03
C SER A 51 6.71 -16.20 17.96
N TRP A 52 5.50 -16.12 17.42
CA TRP A 52 4.27 -16.02 18.19
C TRP A 52 3.28 -17.07 17.68
N GLY A 53 2.83 -17.97 18.56
CA GLY A 53 2.04 -19.14 18.16
C GLY A 53 2.83 -19.99 17.15
N SER A 54 2.18 -20.37 16.04
CA SER A 54 2.83 -21.13 14.95
C SER A 54 3.42 -20.25 13.84
N GLY A 55 3.44 -18.91 14.00
CA GLY A 55 4.14 -18.00 13.07
C GLY A 55 5.58 -17.75 13.48
N SER A 56 6.35 -17.00 12.68
CA SER A 56 7.75 -16.69 12.99
C SER A 56 8.27 -15.42 12.34
N ALA A 57 9.30 -14.81 12.93
CA ALA A 57 10.20 -13.85 12.29
C ALA A 57 11.62 -14.44 12.20
N GLN A 58 12.25 -14.37 11.04
CA GLN A 58 13.59 -14.92 10.79
C GLN A 58 14.40 -13.98 9.91
N GLU A 59 15.70 -13.82 10.17
CA GLU A 59 16.57 -13.09 9.26
C GLU A 59 16.83 -13.90 7.99
N VAL A 60 16.88 -13.21 6.86
CA VAL A 60 17.28 -13.75 5.57
C VAL A 60 18.31 -12.84 4.92
N ASP A 61 19.16 -13.41 4.08
CA ASP A 61 20.19 -12.70 3.31
C ASP A 61 19.70 -12.25 1.93
N LYS A 62 18.56 -12.75 1.46
CA LYS A 62 17.83 -12.31 0.26
C LYS A 62 16.31 -12.55 0.38
N PRO A 63 15.49 -11.73 -0.31
CA PRO A 63 15.84 -10.46 -0.94
C PRO A 63 16.13 -9.38 0.11
N VAL A 64 17.03 -8.45 -0.18
CA VAL A 64 17.44 -7.35 0.71
C VAL A 64 17.18 -6.03 0.00
N LEU A 65 16.57 -5.09 0.70
CA LEU A 65 16.36 -3.73 0.19
C LEU A 65 17.57 -2.82 0.49
N VAL A 66 18.03 -2.83 1.74
CA VAL A 66 19.16 -2.04 2.24
C VAL A 66 20.02 -2.93 3.14
N GLY A 67 21.33 -2.69 3.17
CA GLY A 67 22.24 -3.43 4.04
C GLY A 67 22.55 -4.82 3.49
N SER A 68 22.54 -5.82 4.36
CA SER A 68 22.90 -7.21 4.01
C SER A 68 21.84 -8.24 4.41
N ARG A 69 20.76 -7.81 5.07
CA ARG A 69 19.71 -8.67 5.59
C ARG A 69 18.32 -8.09 5.42
N ALA A 70 17.34 -8.97 5.47
CA ALA A 70 15.93 -8.63 5.62
C ALA A 70 15.28 -9.56 6.64
N ILE A 71 14.03 -9.28 7.00
CA ILE A 71 13.27 -10.11 7.95
C ILE A 71 12.16 -10.81 7.17
N ARG A 72 12.15 -12.14 7.17
CA ARG A 72 11.01 -12.93 6.73
C ARG A 72 10.03 -13.10 7.88
N ILE A 73 8.79 -12.68 7.66
CA ILE A 73 7.65 -12.95 8.54
C ILE A 73 6.84 -14.11 7.94
N THR A 74 6.45 -15.06 8.79
CA THR A 74 5.50 -16.12 8.45
C THR A 74 4.28 -15.99 9.36
N THR A 75 3.10 -15.82 8.77
CA THR A 75 1.81 -15.74 9.46
C THR A 75 1.02 -17.03 9.31
N GLN A 76 0.08 -17.30 10.23
CA GLN A 76 -0.86 -18.44 10.15
C GLN A 76 -2.29 -18.04 10.54
N GLY A 77 -2.56 -16.74 10.73
CA GLY A 77 -3.80 -16.19 11.29
C GLY A 77 -3.51 -15.00 12.21
N LEU A 78 -4.55 -14.26 12.59
CA LEU A 78 -4.43 -12.98 13.32
C LEU A 78 -3.72 -13.08 14.69
N TYR A 79 -3.46 -14.29 15.19
CA TYR A 79 -2.80 -14.53 16.47
C TYR A 79 -1.53 -15.39 16.34
N GLN A 80 -1.03 -15.59 15.13
CA GLN A 80 0.14 -16.41 14.85
C GLN A 80 1.04 -15.74 13.81
N GLY A 81 2.21 -15.26 14.25
CA GLY A 81 3.03 -14.34 13.47
C GLY A 81 4.45 -14.18 14.00
N GLY A 82 5.11 -13.09 13.61
CA GLY A 82 6.50 -12.81 13.96
C GLY A 82 6.62 -11.75 15.06
N ARG A 83 7.64 -11.89 15.91
CA ARG A 83 8.02 -10.90 16.94
C ARG A 83 9.34 -10.25 16.59
N LEU A 84 9.41 -8.94 16.70
CA LEU A 84 10.58 -8.11 16.44
C LEU A 84 10.87 -7.31 17.70
N ALA A 85 11.72 -7.83 18.58
CA ALA A 85 12.07 -7.20 19.85
C ALA A 85 13.33 -6.34 19.69
N PHE A 86 13.27 -5.08 20.13
CA PHE A 86 14.42 -4.20 20.12
C PHE A 86 15.30 -4.47 21.33
N ARG A 87 16.59 -4.67 21.12
CA ARG A 87 17.57 -4.86 22.22
C ARG A 87 17.63 -3.66 23.15
N GLN A 88 17.35 -2.47 22.61
CA GLN A 88 17.17 -1.24 23.37
C GLN A 88 15.83 -0.63 22.99
N PRO A 89 14.93 -0.34 23.96
CA PRO A 89 13.67 0.31 23.67
C PRO A 89 13.87 1.67 22.97
N ILE A 90 13.07 1.93 21.95
CA ILE A 90 13.18 3.12 21.09
C ILE A 90 12.18 4.17 21.55
N ASP A 91 12.64 5.37 21.85
CA ASP A 91 11.77 6.47 22.30
C ASP A 91 10.88 7.00 21.17
N LEU A 92 9.56 6.80 21.30
CA LEU A 92 8.55 7.29 20.36
C LEU A 92 7.80 8.53 20.86
N THR A 93 8.22 9.13 21.97
CA THR A 93 7.64 10.38 22.49
C THR A 93 7.47 11.46 21.39
N PRO A 94 8.48 11.77 20.55
CA PRO A 94 8.29 12.76 19.48
C PRO A 94 7.30 12.30 18.40
N ALA A 95 7.22 11.00 18.12
CA ALA A 95 6.30 10.44 17.15
C ALA A 95 4.84 10.57 17.60
N PHE A 96 4.57 10.36 18.89
CA PHE A 96 3.24 10.57 19.45
C PHE A 96 2.85 12.05 19.60
N ALA A 97 3.80 12.99 19.54
CA ALA A 97 3.45 14.41 19.54
C ALA A 97 2.82 14.83 18.20
N ASN A 98 3.41 14.40 17.07
CA ASN A 98 2.97 14.79 15.74
C ASN A 98 2.00 13.75 15.13
N PRO A 99 0.71 14.11 14.87
CA PRO A 99 -0.26 13.18 14.28
C PRO A 99 0.11 12.69 12.88
N LYS A 100 0.97 13.40 12.14
CA LYS A 100 1.45 13.03 10.81
C LYS A 100 2.70 12.13 10.84
N THR A 101 2.92 11.42 11.94
CA THR A 101 4.02 10.46 12.06
C THR A 101 3.52 9.05 11.81
N TYR A 102 4.24 8.32 10.96
CA TYR A 102 3.87 7.00 10.47
C TYR A 102 4.94 5.98 10.85
N LEU A 103 4.53 4.78 11.25
CA LEU A 103 5.36 3.59 11.11
C LEU A 103 5.28 3.14 9.66
N ARG A 104 6.40 3.20 8.95
CA ARG A 104 6.54 2.75 7.57
C ARG A 104 7.43 1.52 7.53
N MET A 105 6.94 0.48 6.85
CA MET A 105 7.68 -0.75 6.60
C MET A 105 7.76 -0.95 5.09
N GLN A 106 8.97 -1.13 4.57
CA GLN A 106 9.14 -1.55 3.18
C GLN A 106 8.97 -3.06 3.16
N THR A 107 7.88 -3.51 2.57
CA THR A 107 7.46 -4.91 2.56
C THR A 107 7.52 -5.48 1.15
N ARG A 108 7.90 -6.74 1.01
CA ARG A 108 7.79 -7.49 -0.24
C ARG A 108 6.97 -8.73 0.02
N PHE A 109 5.93 -8.92 -0.77
CA PHE A 109 5.09 -10.10 -0.71
C PHE A 109 5.52 -11.03 -1.82
N ASP A 110 5.85 -12.28 -1.48
CA ASP A 110 5.98 -13.30 -2.51
C ASP A 110 4.56 -13.55 -3.03
N SER A 111 4.29 -13.12 -4.27
CA SER A 111 2.96 -13.19 -4.87
C SER A 111 2.42 -14.62 -4.76
N THR A 112 1.40 -14.83 -3.92
CA THR A 112 0.76 -16.13 -3.78
C THR A 112 -0.25 -16.30 -4.89
N GLN A 113 0.05 -17.25 -5.79
CA GLN A 113 -0.83 -17.96 -6.71
C GLN A 113 -1.97 -17.14 -7.33
N VAL A 114 -1.83 -16.84 -8.63
CA VAL A 114 -2.93 -16.47 -9.52
C VAL A 114 -4.06 -17.49 -9.35
N GLY A 115 -5.10 -17.13 -8.62
CA GLY A 115 -6.34 -17.89 -8.59
C GLY A 115 -6.92 -17.84 -10.00
N SER A 116 -6.74 -18.92 -10.77
CA SER A 116 -7.56 -19.12 -11.95
C SER A 116 -8.99 -19.24 -11.44
N VAL A 117 -9.85 -18.30 -11.79
CA VAL A 117 -11.30 -18.50 -11.71
C VAL A 117 -11.61 -19.61 -12.71
N GLY A 118 -11.45 -20.86 -12.28
CA GLY A 118 -11.92 -22.02 -12.99
C GLY A 118 -13.44 -21.90 -13.05
N GLY A 119 -13.95 -21.66 -14.26
CA GLY A 119 -15.39 -21.68 -14.51
C GLY A 119 -15.97 -22.97 -13.94
N SER A 120 -16.97 -22.82 -13.09
CA SER A 120 -17.75 -23.93 -12.52
C SER A 120 -18.52 -24.63 -13.64
N GLY A 121 -17.86 -25.59 -14.28
CA GLY A 121 -18.42 -26.45 -15.32
C GLY A 121 -19.03 -27.73 -14.74
N GLY A 122 -20.36 -27.74 -14.61
CA GLY A 122 -21.24 -28.92 -14.80
C GLY A 122 -21.77 -29.65 -13.55
N PRO A 123 -22.83 -30.49 -13.67
CA PRO A 123 -23.42 -31.02 -14.92
C PRO A 123 -24.97 -30.95 -15.03
N GLY A 124 -25.52 -30.91 -16.26
CA GLY A 124 -26.85 -31.46 -16.53
C GLY A 124 -27.69 -30.84 -17.67
N GLY A 125 -27.80 -31.58 -18.79
CA GLY A 125 -29.02 -31.65 -19.63
C GLY A 125 -29.10 -30.78 -20.89
N GLY A 126 -28.99 -31.39 -22.08
CA GLY A 126 -29.28 -30.77 -23.39
C GLY A 126 -30.79 -30.50 -23.64
N PRO A 127 -31.23 -30.03 -24.85
CA PRO A 127 -30.94 -30.65 -26.16
C PRO A 127 -30.60 -29.62 -27.29
N PRO A 128 -30.39 -30.05 -28.57
CA PRO A 128 -29.57 -29.31 -29.54
C PRO A 128 -30.37 -28.47 -30.55
N ALA A 129 -29.84 -27.29 -30.86
CA ALA A 129 -30.02 -26.54 -32.12
C ALA A 129 -28.93 -25.43 -32.08
N GLY A 130 -27.92 -25.37 -32.95
CA GLY A 130 -28.03 -25.32 -34.39
C GLY A 130 -28.06 -23.86 -34.83
N PHE A 131 -26.91 -23.18 -34.91
CA PHE A 131 -26.61 -22.09 -35.86
C PHE A 131 -25.10 -21.79 -35.82
N GLY A 132 -24.45 -21.94 -36.98
CA GLY A 132 -23.08 -21.52 -37.20
C GLY A 132 -23.01 -20.01 -37.40
N GLY A 133 -22.06 -19.38 -36.72
CA GLY A 133 -21.72 -17.98 -36.88
C GLY A 133 -20.35 -17.76 -36.25
N ALA A 134 -19.31 -17.80 -37.09
CA ALA A 134 -17.95 -17.50 -36.69
C ALA A 134 -17.85 -16.01 -36.35
N GLY A 135 -17.95 -15.70 -35.06
CA GLY A 135 -17.57 -14.43 -34.48
C GLY A 135 -16.44 -14.69 -33.50
N SER A 136 -15.22 -14.31 -33.90
CA SER A 136 -14.05 -14.29 -33.04
C SER A 136 -14.28 -13.24 -31.94
N PHE A 137 -14.87 -13.65 -30.81
CA PHE A 137 -14.88 -12.83 -29.61
C PHE A 137 -13.43 -12.69 -29.15
N GLY A 138 -12.89 -11.48 -29.32
CA GLY A 138 -11.62 -11.07 -28.73
C GLY A 138 -11.63 -11.45 -27.26
N GLY A 139 -10.58 -12.13 -26.83
CA GLY A 139 -10.41 -12.51 -25.44
C GLY A 139 -10.58 -11.25 -24.59
N VAL A 140 -11.59 -11.27 -23.72
CA VAL A 140 -11.62 -10.38 -22.58
C VAL A 140 -10.33 -10.69 -21.83
N GLU A 141 -9.37 -9.77 -21.86
CA GLU A 141 -8.28 -9.77 -20.89
C GLU A 141 -8.96 -9.63 -19.53
N THR A 142 -9.29 -10.76 -18.92
CA THR A 142 -9.66 -10.79 -17.51
C THR A 142 -8.45 -10.23 -16.80
N ALA A 143 -8.52 -8.97 -16.36
CA ALA A 143 -7.52 -8.36 -15.53
C ALA A 143 -7.20 -9.34 -14.40
N ARG A 144 -6.00 -9.92 -14.45
CA ARG A 144 -5.53 -10.90 -13.47
C ARG A 144 -5.20 -10.13 -12.22
N PHE A 145 -6.19 -9.95 -11.34
CA PHE A 145 -5.92 -9.39 -10.03
C PHE A 145 -5.13 -10.44 -9.23
N ALA A 146 -3.90 -10.11 -8.86
CA ALA A 146 -3.20 -10.86 -7.83
C ALA A 146 -4.08 -10.87 -6.58
N ALA A 147 -4.33 -12.06 -6.01
CA ALA A 147 -5.08 -12.14 -4.76
C ALA A 147 -4.33 -11.32 -3.69
N SER A 148 -5.04 -10.43 -2.98
CA SER A 148 -4.40 -9.61 -1.95
C SER A 148 -3.68 -10.51 -0.94
N PRO A 149 -2.41 -10.25 -0.59
CA PRO A 149 -1.62 -11.12 0.27
C PRO A 149 -2.23 -11.27 1.67
N PHE A 150 -3.05 -10.30 2.09
CA PHE A 150 -3.88 -10.31 3.31
C PHE A 150 -5.20 -9.58 3.04
N GLU A 151 -6.29 -9.95 3.70
CA GLU A 151 -7.44 -9.03 3.79
C GLU A 151 -7.18 -8.05 4.93
N ARG A 152 -6.65 -8.56 6.06
CA ARG A 152 -6.29 -7.79 7.25
C ARG A 152 -4.98 -8.25 7.87
N MET A 153 -4.24 -7.29 8.42
CA MET A 153 -3.09 -7.53 9.27
C MET A 153 -3.35 -7.00 10.68
N ARG A 154 -2.74 -7.65 11.67
CA ARG A 154 -2.75 -7.22 13.07
C ARG A 154 -1.35 -6.84 13.48
N PHE A 155 -1.26 -5.74 14.22
CA PHE A 155 -0.03 -5.22 14.80
C PHE A 155 -0.23 -5.07 16.30
N VAL A 156 0.75 -5.51 17.07
CA VAL A 156 0.80 -5.27 18.51
C VAL A 156 2.12 -4.59 18.84
N LEU A 157 2.04 -3.37 19.39
CA LEU A 157 3.19 -2.66 19.94
C LEU A 157 3.25 -2.92 21.44
N THR A 158 4.37 -3.49 21.91
CA THR A 158 4.66 -3.61 23.34
C THR A 158 5.65 -2.53 23.73
N MET A 159 5.30 -1.74 24.74
CA MET A 159 6.11 -0.65 25.26
C MET A 159 7.05 -1.13 26.37
N ALA A 160 8.01 -0.31 26.79
CA ALA A 160 9.02 -0.69 27.78
C ALA A 160 8.44 -0.93 29.18
N ASP A 161 7.34 -0.25 29.52
CA ASP A 161 6.57 -0.47 30.75
C ASP A 161 5.69 -1.74 30.72
N GLY A 162 5.64 -2.45 29.59
CA GLY A 162 4.83 -3.64 29.37
C GLY A 162 3.43 -3.38 28.81
N THR A 163 3.02 -2.12 28.66
CA THR A 163 1.75 -1.75 28.03
C THR A 163 1.71 -2.25 26.58
N GLN A 164 0.55 -2.75 26.15
CA GLN A 164 0.34 -3.21 24.78
C GLN A 164 -0.75 -2.40 24.10
N TYR A 165 -0.48 -2.02 22.85
CA TYR A 165 -1.43 -1.41 21.94
C TYR A 165 -1.62 -2.31 20.73
N GLU A 166 -2.86 -2.50 20.30
CA GLU A 166 -3.22 -3.41 19.22
C GLU A 166 -4.01 -2.66 18.14
N MET A 167 -3.77 -3.04 16.89
CA MET A 167 -4.54 -2.58 15.76
C MET A 167 -4.70 -3.69 14.73
N ILE A 168 -5.92 -3.86 14.23
CA ILE A 168 -6.23 -4.74 13.10
C ILE A 168 -6.75 -3.85 11.98
N ARG A 169 -6.16 -3.96 10.78
CA ARG A 169 -6.60 -3.13 9.65
C ARG A 169 -6.51 -3.86 8.32
N PRO A 170 -7.33 -3.45 7.34
CA PRO A 170 -7.18 -3.94 5.99
C PRO A 170 -5.82 -3.56 5.41
N VAL A 171 -5.32 -4.40 4.50
CA VAL A 171 -4.08 -4.11 3.77
C VAL A 171 -4.39 -4.00 2.29
N VAL A 172 -4.13 -2.83 1.73
CA VAL A 172 -4.23 -2.58 0.30
C VAL A 172 -2.81 -2.48 -0.25
N VAL A 173 -2.36 -3.54 -0.91
CA VAL A 173 -1.10 -3.52 -1.65
C VAL A 173 -1.41 -3.04 -3.07
N PRO A 174 -0.87 -1.90 -3.53
CA PRO A 174 -1.04 -1.49 -4.91
C PRO A 174 -0.43 -2.56 -5.83
N PRO A 175 -1.07 -2.85 -6.98
CA PRO A 175 -0.49 -3.76 -7.95
C PRO A 175 0.88 -3.23 -8.39
N SER A 176 1.87 -4.11 -8.42
CA SER A 176 3.20 -3.81 -8.94
C SER A 176 3.47 -4.70 -10.15
N GLU A 177 4.01 -4.12 -11.21
CA GLU A 177 4.48 -4.87 -12.38
C GLU A 177 5.77 -5.66 -12.07
N ASP A 178 6.48 -5.25 -11.01
CA ASP A 178 7.69 -5.91 -10.53
C ASP A 178 7.37 -6.79 -9.32
N PRO A 179 7.35 -8.14 -9.48
CA PRO A 179 7.10 -9.06 -8.38
C PRO A 179 8.23 -9.06 -7.33
N ASP A 180 9.39 -8.48 -7.65
CA ASP A 180 10.52 -8.35 -6.74
C ASP A 180 10.52 -7.02 -5.97
N SER A 181 9.61 -6.10 -6.30
CA SER A 181 9.55 -4.78 -5.69
C SER A 181 9.11 -4.79 -4.23
N TYR A 182 9.65 -3.85 -3.47
CA TYR A 182 9.16 -3.52 -2.15
C TYR A 182 8.06 -2.47 -2.25
N VAL A 183 6.97 -2.71 -1.53
CA VAL A 183 5.83 -1.82 -1.37
C VAL A 183 5.78 -1.30 0.07
N PRO A 184 5.50 0.00 0.27
CA PRO A 184 5.38 0.56 1.61
C PRO A 184 4.08 0.11 2.27
N LEU A 185 4.18 -0.51 3.43
CA LEU A 185 3.08 -0.67 4.38
C LEU A 185 3.27 0.38 5.48
N SER A 186 2.41 1.39 5.47
CA SER A 186 2.54 2.54 6.35
C SER A 186 1.30 2.76 7.19
N PHE A 187 1.49 3.27 8.39
CA PHE A 187 0.38 3.74 9.18
C PHE A 187 0.69 4.75 10.27
N PRO A 188 -0.27 5.60 10.62
CA PRO A 188 -0.08 6.60 11.65
C PRO A 188 0.20 5.95 13.00
N ILE A 189 1.22 6.42 13.70
CA ILE A 189 1.58 5.87 15.01
C ILE A 189 0.46 6.07 16.03
N LYS A 190 -0.31 7.17 15.93
CA LYS A 190 -1.46 7.43 16.81
C LYS A 190 -2.65 6.50 16.55
N ALA A 191 -2.74 5.88 15.36
CA ALA A 191 -3.83 4.97 15.06
C ALA A 191 -3.83 3.74 15.98
N ILE A 192 -2.66 3.32 16.49
CA ILE A 192 -2.53 2.22 17.46
C ILE A 192 -3.22 2.52 18.80
N LEU A 193 -3.47 3.79 19.12
CA LEU A 193 -4.13 4.20 20.36
C LEU A 193 -5.66 4.10 20.28
N LYS A 194 -6.22 3.97 19.06
CA LYS A 194 -7.66 3.74 18.86
C LYS A 194 -7.99 2.31 19.28
N LYS A 195 -8.97 2.16 20.17
CA LYS A 195 -9.45 0.85 20.65
C LYS A 195 -10.64 0.38 19.82
N GLY A 196 -10.93 -0.93 19.88
CA GLY A 196 -12.05 -1.52 19.16
C GLY A 196 -13.45 -1.02 19.59
N ASP A 197 -13.56 -0.37 20.75
CA ASP A 197 -14.78 0.28 21.23
C ASP A 197 -14.93 1.74 20.73
N GLY A 198 -14.01 2.21 19.89
CA GLY A 198 -13.98 3.57 19.37
C GLY A 198 -13.33 4.60 20.31
N SER A 199 -13.00 4.23 21.55
CA SER A 199 -12.27 5.10 22.45
C SER A 199 -10.79 5.21 22.04
N THR A 200 -10.13 6.29 22.46
CA THR A 200 -8.69 6.50 22.22
C THR A 200 -7.95 6.49 23.54
N ALA A 201 -6.90 5.68 23.63
CA ALA A 201 -6.02 5.66 24.80
C ALA A 201 -5.28 7.00 24.96
N ALA A 202 -4.91 7.33 26.20
CA ALA A 202 -4.06 8.49 26.47
C ALA A 202 -2.71 8.35 25.74
N ILE A 203 -2.13 9.50 25.36
CA ILE A 203 -0.81 9.53 24.74
C ILE A 203 0.21 8.95 25.75
N PRO A 204 0.99 7.92 25.38
CA PRO A 204 1.97 7.34 26.29
C PRO A 204 3.10 8.31 26.62
N THR A 205 3.69 8.17 27.81
CA THR A 205 4.83 9.00 28.26
C THR A 205 5.85 8.15 29.01
N GLY A 206 7.08 8.64 29.16
CA GLY A 206 8.15 7.93 29.88
C GLY A 206 8.44 6.55 29.27
N GLU A 207 8.53 5.51 30.09
CA GLU A 207 8.74 4.13 29.62
C GLU A 207 7.55 3.61 28.77
N GLY A 208 6.34 4.11 29.00
CA GLY A 208 5.18 3.79 28.17
C GLY A 208 5.26 4.36 26.75
N ALA A 209 6.13 5.33 26.49
CA ALA A 209 6.39 5.88 25.16
C ALA A 209 7.58 5.22 24.44
N LYS A 210 8.29 4.30 25.10
CA LYS A 210 9.43 3.61 24.50
C LYS A 210 9.00 2.27 23.91
N LEU A 211 9.13 2.12 22.61
CA LEU A 211 8.80 0.88 21.89
C LEU A 211 9.82 -0.20 22.20
N LYS A 212 9.37 -1.32 22.74
CA LYS A 212 10.20 -2.49 23.06
C LYS A 212 10.06 -3.60 22.04
N GLU A 213 8.88 -3.77 21.46
CA GLU A 213 8.63 -4.86 20.50
C GLU A 213 7.46 -4.54 19.56
N ILE A 214 7.60 -4.98 18.30
CA ILE A 214 6.50 -5.07 17.33
C ILE A 214 6.19 -6.54 17.10
N SER A 215 4.94 -6.95 17.29
CA SER A 215 4.44 -8.23 16.82
C SER A 215 3.53 -8.03 15.62
N ILE A 216 3.75 -8.83 14.56
CA ILE A 216 3.08 -8.69 13.26
C ILE A 216 2.39 -9.99 12.90
N PHE A 217 1.12 -9.90 12.52
CA PHE A 217 0.27 -11.02 12.15
C PHE A 217 -0.54 -10.72 10.88
N GLY A 218 -1.07 -11.76 10.26
CA GLY A 218 -1.93 -11.68 9.08
C GLY A 218 -3.05 -12.70 9.17
N ASP A 219 -4.17 -12.42 8.53
CA ASP A 219 -5.40 -13.24 8.61
C ASP A 219 -5.31 -14.64 7.96
N LYS A 220 -4.27 -14.90 7.17
CA LYS A 220 -4.02 -16.20 6.53
C LYS A 220 -2.54 -16.57 6.56
N TYR A 221 -2.25 -17.79 6.10
CA TYR A 221 -0.88 -18.21 5.86
C TYR A 221 -0.27 -17.39 4.73
N GLN A 222 0.85 -16.73 5.04
CA GLN A 222 1.62 -15.98 4.06
C GLN A 222 3.05 -15.82 4.57
N GLN A 223 4.00 -15.81 3.64
CA GLN A 223 5.35 -15.34 3.89
C GLN A 223 5.57 -14.02 3.18
N PHE A 224 6.20 -13.07 3.87
CA PHE A 224 6.59 -11.79 3.29
C PHE A 224 7.87 -11.29 3.95
N ILE A 225 8.54 -10.37 3.26
CA ILE A 225 9.82 -9.83 3.65
C ILE A 225 9.64 -8.38 4.10
N ILE A 226 10.33 -7.99 5.17
CA ILE A 226 10.51 -6.60 5.59
C ILE A 226 11.97 -6.23 5.34
N GLY A 227 12.19 -5.26 4.46
CA GLY A 227 13.53 -4.79 4.11
C GLY A 227 13.99 -3.62 4.96
N GLU A 228 13.06 -2.74 5.35
CA GLU A 228 13.31 -1.56 6.17
C GLU A 228 12.09 -1.25 7.03
N MET A 229 12.33 -0.70 8.22
CA MET A 229 11.30 -0.10 9.07
C MET A 229 11.77 1.23 9.63
N GLU A 230 10.90 2.22 9.63
CA GLU A 230 11.19 3.56 10.11
C GLU A 230 9.93 4.23 10.66
N ILE A 231 10.11 5.06 11.69
CA ILE A 231 9.12 6.05 12.10
C ILE A 231 9.43 7.35 11.37
N VAL A 232 8.49 7.86 10.57
CA VAL A 232 8.72 9.01 9.69
C VAL A 232 7.55 9.99 9.72
N THR A 233 7.83 11.28 9.76
CA THR A 233 6.81 12.32 9.52
C THR A 233 6.55 12.46 8.03
N ASP A 234 5.28 12.43 7.64
CA ASP A 234 4.84 12.61 6.27
C ASP A 234 3.82 13.75 6.17
N ASP A 235 4.28 14.87 5.61
CA ASP A 235 3.48 16.07 5.36
C ASP A 235 2.93 16.15 3.94
N THR A 236 3.13 15.13 3.11
CA THR A 236 2.67 15.11 1.71
C THR A 236 1.16 15.22 1.67
N GLU A 237 0.63 16.30 1.10
CA GLU A 237 -0.82 16.49 0.95
C GLU A 237 -1.40 15.43 0.01
N ILE A 238 -2.69 15.13 0.19
CA ILE A 238 -3.41 14.30 -0.77
C ILE A 238 -3.59 15.10 -2.05
N SER A 239 -3.16 14.54 -3.17
CA SER A 239 -3.34 15.14 -4.49
C SER A 239 -3.91 14.10 -5.43
N ALA A 240 -5.21 14.22 -5.72
CA ALA A 240 -5.89 13.38 -6.68
C ALA A 240 -5.55 13.82 -8.11
N ALA A 241 -5.37 12.86 -9.02
CA ALA A 241 -5.22 13.16 -10.44
C ALA A 241 -6.54 13.68 -11.02
N SER A 242 -6.46 14.53 -12.04
CA SER A 242 -7.63 14.96 -12.80
C SER A 242 -8.34 13.76 -13.41
N LEU A 243 -9.67 13.80 -13.39
CA LEU A 243 -10.51 12.79 -14.03
C LEU A 243 -10.51 12.99 -15.55
N GLU A 244 -10.49 11.89 -16.29
CA GLU A 244 -10.67 11.90 -17.74
C GLU A 244 -12.14 12.15 -18.10
N GLU A 245 -12.39 12.91 -19.16
CA GLU A 245 -13.76 13.13 -19.68
C GLU A 245 -14.17 11.95 -20.56
N PRO A 246 -15.20 11.17 -20.18
CA PRO A 246 -15.65 10.03 -20.97
C PRO A 246 -16.64 10.45 -22.06
N ILE A 247 -16.66 9.70 -23.16
CA ILE A 247 -17.80 9.69 -24.09
C ILE A 247 -18.77 8.63 -23.59
N VAL A 248 -20.02 9.03 -23.31
CA VAL A 248 -21.00 8.15 -22.64
C VAL A 248 -22.31 8.13 -23.42
N TYR A 249 -22.87 6.94 -23.64
CA TYR A 249 -24.23 6.76 -24.11
C TYR A 249 -25.12 6.22 -22.99
N THR A 250 -26.43 6.44 -23.10
CA THR A 250 -27.40 5.87 -22.17
C THR A 250 -27.34 4.33 -22.15
N GLU A 251 -27.47 3.75 -20.95
CA GLU A 251 -27.42 2.29 -20.69
C GLU A 251 -26.04 1.61 -20.86
N ASP A 252 -25.02 2.34 -21.31
CA ASP A 252 -23.64 1.82 -21.34
C ASP A 252 -23.05 1.72 -19.93
N VAL A 253 -22.26 0.67 -19.70
CA VAL A 253 -21.43 0.54 -18.49
C VAL A 253 -20.13 1.30 -18.70
N ILE A 254 -19.94 2.36 -17.91
CA ILE A 254 -18.72 3.17 -17.93
C ILE A 254 -17.89 2.86 -16.70
N THR A 255 -16.58 2.66 -16.89
CA THR A 255 -15.64 2.47 -15.80
C THR A 255 -14.91 3.78 -15.51
N PHE A 256 -15.01 4.25 -14.28
CA PHE A 256 -14.21 5.36 -13.76
C PHE A 256 -13.04 4.81 -12.96
N SER A 257 -11.86 5.38 -13.15
CA SER A 257 -10.65 5.03 -12.40
C SER A 257 -9.97 6.28 -11.86
N ALA A 258 -9.40 6.18 -10.67
CA ALA A 258 -8.69 7.26 -10.00
C ALA A 258 -7.27 6.88 -9.61
N SER A 259 -6.44 7.90 -9.47
CA SER A 259 -5.13 7.83 -8.83
C SER A 259 -4.92 9.06 -7.97
N ALA A 260 -4.10 8.93 -6.94
CA ALA A 260 -3.75 10.02 -6.06
C ALA A 260 -2.39 9.77 -5.40
N GLU A 261 -1.66 10.84 -5.14
CA GLU A 261 -0.44 10.85 -4.35
C GLU A 261 -0.77 11.29 -2.92
N ALA A 262 -0.23 10.60 -1.91
CA ALA A 262 -0.50 10.94 -0.50
C ALA A 262 0.61 10.54 0.47
N GLY A 263 1.81 10.24 -0.04
CA GLY A 263 2.92 9.75 0.77
C GLY A 263 2.55 8.46 1.52
N ALA A 264 2.68 8.47 2.84
CA ALA A 264 2.45 7.34 3.75
C ALA A 264 0.98 7.09 4.12
N SER A 265 0.04 7.94 3.70
CA SER A 265 -1.38 7.78 4.04
C SER A 265 -2.03 6.61 3.29
N THR A 266 -2.93 5.92 3.96
CA THR A 266 -3.87 5.00 3.29
C THR A 266 -5.06 5.82 2.80
N LEU A 267 -5.47 5.61 1.55
CA LEU A 267 -6.48 6.43 0.88
C LEU A 267 -7.81 5.71 0.69
N ARG A 268 -8.89 6.47 0.83
CA ARG A 268 -10.26 6.08 0.49
C ARG A 268 -10.76 6.90 -0.68
N TYR A 269 -11.41 6.25 -1.64
CA TYR A 269 -11.95 6.87 -2.85
C TYR A 269 -13.48 6.73 -2.81
N SER A 270 -14.20 7.84 -2.73
CA SER A 270 -15.65 7.89 -2.83
C SER A 270 -16.09 8.70 -4.05
N TRP A 271 -17.14 8.24 -4.69
CA TRP A 271 -17.68 8.81 -5.93
C TRP A 271 -19.13 9.25 -5.72
N ASP A 272 -19.45 10.39 -6.30
CA ASP A 272 -20.77 10.96 -6.48
C ASP A 272 -21.00 11.13 -7.98
N PHE A 273 -22.05 10.54 -8.52
CA PHE A 273 -22.30 10.51 -9.96
C PHE A 273 -23.31 11.57 -10.42
N ASP A 274 -23.79 12.40 -9.51
CA ASP A 274 -24.62 13.54 -9.86
C ASP A 274 -24.27 14.81 -9.09
N SER A 275 -25.20 15.75 -9.04
CA SER A 275 -25.01 17.04 -8.38
C SER A 275 -26.29 17.56 -7.77
N SER A 276 -27.31 16.71 -7.66
CA SER A 276 -28.69 17.11 -7.40
C SER A 276 -29.02 17.13 -5.90
N ASP A 277 -28.27 16.39 -5.09
CA ASP A 277 -28.46 16.24 -3.64
C ASP A 277 -27.18 16.58 -2.82
N GLY A 278 -26.25 17.28 -3.46
CA GLY A 278 -24.95 17.62 -2.88
C GLY A 278 -23.94 16.49 -3.05
N ILE A 279 -22.77 16.60 -2.42
CA ILE A 279 -21.75 15.56 -2.51
C ILE A 279 -22.16 14.39 -1.61
N GLN A 280 -22.48 13.25 -2.23
CA GLN A 280 -22.80 12.00 -1.56
C GLN A 280 -21.73 10.93 -1.79
N GLU A 281 -21.98 9.73 -1.27
CA GLU A 281 -21.18 8.53 -1.55
C GLU A 281 -22.06 7.49 -2.23
N ASP A 282 -22.05 7.51 -3.56
CA ASP A 282 -22.77 6.54 -4.38
C ASP A 282 -21.98 5.25 -4.57
N ALA A 283 -20.65 5.38 -4.65
CA ALA A 283 -19.75 4.25 -4.80
C ALA A 283 -18.40 4.49 -4.11
N VAL A 284 -17.76 3.37 -3.75
CA VAL A 284 -16.44 3.36 -3.10
C VAL A 284 -15.50 2.45 -3.88
N GLY A 285 -14.28 2.91 -4.07
CA GLY A 285 -13.22 2.14 -4.72
C GLY A 285 -12.39 2.99 -5.67
N ARG A 286 -11.15 2.57 -5.89
CA ARG A 286 -10.24 3.25 -6.83
C ARG A 286 -10.74 3.14 -8.28
N THR A 287 -11.45 2.08 -8.60
CA THR A 287 -12.13 1.85 -9.88
C THR A 287 -13.57 1.45 -9.60
N VAL A 288 -14.52 2.11 -10.25
CA VAL A 288 -15.97 1.89 -10.09
C VAL A 288 -16.64 1.83 -11.46
N SER A 289 -17.76 1.09 -11.57
CA SER A 289 -18.57 1.03 -12.78
C SER A 289 -19.91 1.73 -12.56
N GLN A 290 -20.37 2.50 -13.54
CA GLN A 290 -21.62 3.25 -13.47
C GLN A 290 -22.39 3.20 -14.79
N VAL A 291 -23.72 3.23 -14.70
CA VAL A 291 -24.64 3.28 -15.85
C VAL A 291 -25.55 4.50 -15.75
N PHE A 292 -25.57 5.32 -16.80
CA PHE A 292 -26.46 6.49 -16.88
C PHE A 292 -27.69 6.16 -17.72
N LYS A 293 -28.88 6.27 -17.13
CA LYS A 293 -30.16 5.88 -17.79
C LYS A 293 -30.78 6.96 -18.66
N THR A 294 -30.41 8.22 -18.45
CA THR A 294 -30.98 9.35 -19.18
C THR A 294 -29.89 10.28 -19.72
N ALA A 295 -30.10 10.73 -20.95
CA ALA A 295 -29.24 11.67 -21.66
C ALA A 295 -29.21 13.05 -20.98
N GLY A 296 -28.18 13.81 -21.26
CA GLY A 296 -27.96 15.16 -20.76
C GLY A 296 -26.65 15.31 -19.97
N LYS A 297 -26.41 16.53 -19.50
CA LYS A 297 -25.19 16.87 -18.76
C LYS A 297 -25.14 16.14 -17.42
N ARG A 298 -24.00 15.51 -17.14
CA ARG A 298 -23.65 14.90 -15.85
C ARG A 298 -22.41 15.56 -15.28
N THR A 299 -22.31 15.52 -13.96
CA THR A 299 -21.10 15.85 -13.22
C THR A 299 -20.81 14.68 -12.31
N VAL A 300 -19.59 14.15 -12.40
CA VAL A 300 -19.09 13.11 -11.49
C VAL A 300 -18.05 13.77 -10.60
N THR A 301 -18.17 13.57 -9.29
CA THR A 301 -17.26 14.08 -8.28
C THR A 301 -16.55 12.92 -7.56
N LEU A 302 -15.23 12.93 -7.59
CA LEU A 302 -14.36 12.08 -6.80
C LEU A 302 -13.93 12.82 -5.53
N THR A 303 -14.07 12.18 -4.38
CA THR A 303 -13.43 12.59 -3.13
C THR A 303 -12.39 11.55 -2.72
N VAL A 304 -11.14 11.98 -2.54
CA VAL A 304 -10.04 11.14 -2.05
C VAL A 304 -9.68 11.59 -0.64
N ALA A 305 -9.89 10.72 0.35
CA ALA A 305 -9.70 11.03 1.77
C ALA A 305 -8.62 10.17 2.42
N ASP A 306 -8.00 10.69 3.48
CA ASP A 306 -7.16 9.91 4.38
C ASP A 306 -8.05 8.98 5.23
N GLU A 307 -7.82 7.66 5.16
CA GLU A 307 -8.60 6.66 5.90
C GLU A 307 -8.55 6.88 7.43
N ASP A 308 -7.43 7.42 7.94
CA ASP A 308 -7.23 7.69 9.35
C ASP A 308 -7.67 9.11 9.76
N GLY A 309 -8.07 9.96 8.79
CA GLY A 309 -8.56 11.32 8.98
C GLY A 309 -7.48 12.34 9.34
N ILE A 310 -6.22 12.06 9.02
CA ILE A 310 -5.07 12.89 9.43
C ILE A 310 -4.79 14.03 8.46
N LYS A 311 -4.92 13.75 7.16
CA LYS A 311 -4.71 14.71 6.09
C LYS A 311 -6.04 15.14 5.49
N GLN A 312 -6.08 16.37 4.99
CA GLN A 312 -7.26 16.90 4.30
C GLN A 312 -7.50 16.12 3.01
N SER A 313 -8.77 15.84 2.71
CA SER A 313 -9.17 15.21 1.45
C SER A 313 -8.96 16.14 0.26
N ASP A 314 -8.82 15.56 -0.92
CA ASP A 314 -8.84 16.28 -2.20
C ASP A 314 -10.06 15.87 -3.02
N GLN A 315 -10.58 16.79 -3.83
CA GLN A 315 -11.74 16.58 -4.69
C GLN A 315 -11.40 16.90 -6.13
N LYS A 316 -12.01 16.12 -7.05
CA LYS A 316 -11.93 16.32 -8.49
C LYS A 316 -13.30 16.05 -9.08
N SER A 317 -13.72 16.88 -10.03
CA SER A 317 -14.97 16.65 -10.75
C SER A 317 -14.74 16.72 -12.24
N VAL A 318 -15.54 15.96 -12.99
CA VAL A 318 -15.60 16.03 -14.45
C VAL A 318 -17.05 16.15 -14.87
N SER A 319 -17.32 17.08 -15.79
CA SER A 319 -18.65 17.22 -16.40
C SER A 319 -18.57 16.80 -17.85
N PHE A 320 -19.54 16.00 -18.29
CA PHE A 320 -19.65 15.50 -19.67
C PHE A 320 -21.12 15.40 -20.06
N GLU A 321 -21.38 15.18 -21.35
CA GLU A 321 -22.72 14.95 -21.87
C GLU A 321 -22.96 13.44 -22.07
N VAL A 322 -24.03 12.91 -21.48
CA VAL A 322 -24.54 11.57 -21.79
C VAL A 322 -25.39 11.69 -23.04
N LEU A 323 -24.97 11.02 -24.10
CA LEU A 323 -25.67 10.98 -25.38
C LEU A 323 -26.81 9.97 -25.32
N GLY A 324 -27.93 10.27 -25.97
CA GLY A 324 -28.97 9.26 -26.20
C GLY A 324 -28.46 8.18 -27.14
N GLY A 325 -28.74 6.91 -26.86
CA GLY A 325 -28.44 5.84 -27.81
C GLY A 325 -29.15 6.07 -29.15
N ASN A 326 -28.42 5.98 -30.27
CA ASN A 326 -29.06 5.88 -31.59
C ASN A 326 -29.91 4.60 -31.59
N GLN A 327 -31.23 4.76 -31.52
CA GLN A 327 -32.18 3.76 -32.02
C GLN A 327 -32.16 3.79 -33.55
#